data_AF-A0A3B9DX34-F1
#
_entry.id   AF-A0A3B9DX34-F1
#
_cell.length_a   1.000
_cell.length_b   1.000
_cell.length_c   1.000
_cell.angle_alpha   90.00
_cell.angle_beta   90.00
_cell.angle_gamma   90.00
#
_symmetry.space_group_name_H-M   'P 1'
#
loop_
_entity.id
_entity.type
_entity.pdbx_description
1 polymer ?
#
loop_
_entity_poly.entity_id
_entity_poly.type
_entity_poly.pdbx_seq_one_letter_code
_entity_poly.pdbx_strand_id
1 'polypeptide(L)'
;MMKRIVILTCLKASRVCTGAACFQAFNQRTRAFARYGKEPLEIEAFMRCSGCGHTMENDKGLQEKVERILEIHPDAVHLGICCCHDGRDQELCQEIEALAGIFRENGIEVVRGTHSEF
;
A
#
# COMPACT_ATOMS: atom_id res chain seq x y z
N MET A 1 14.62 -6.17 -15.63
CA MET A 1 14.88 -6.06 -14.18
C MET A 1 13.57 -6.39 -13.48
N MET A 2 13.59 -7.02 -12.30
CA MET A 2 12.37 -7.35 -11.55
C MET A 2 11.95 -6.15 -10.71
N LYS A 3 10.65 -5.83 -10.68
CA LYS A 3 10.09 -4.77 -9.87
C LYS A 3 9.56 -5.33 -8.55
N ARG A 4 10.05 -4.77 -7.46
CA ARG A 4 9.70 -5.16 -6.08
C ARG A 4 8.58 -4.28 -5.57
N ILE A 5 7.48 -4.90 -5.19
CA ILE A 5 6.23 -4.23 -4.87
C ILE A 5 5.82 -4.52 -3.44
N VAL A 6 5.34 -3.49 -2.74
CA VAL A 6 4.64 -3.63 -1.47
C VAL A 6 3.20 -3.19 -1.65
N ILE A 7 2.26 -3.85 -0.98
CA ILE A 7 0.85 -3.43 -0.94
C ILE A 7 0.51 -2.96 0.47
N LEU A 8 -0.01 -1.73 0.61
CA LEU A 8 -0.53 -1.17 1.84
C LEU A 8 -2.07 -1.11 1.80
N THR A 9 -2.70 -1.62 2.84
CA THR A 9 -4.17 -1.62 3.02
C THR A 9 -4.60 -1.09 4.39
N CYS A 10 -5.84 -0.64 4.49
CA CYS A 10 -6.42 -0.19 5.75
C CYS A 10 -6.74 -1.37 6.69
N LEU A 11 -6.39 -1.26 7.97
CA LEU A 11 -6.71 -2.28 8.98
C LEU A 11 -8.21 -2.48 9.16
N LYS A 12 -9.01 -1.40 9.12
CA LYS A 12 -10.48 -1.48 9.26
C LYS A 12 -11.10 -2.42 8.21
N ALA A 13 -10.57 -2.41 6.99
CA ALA A 13 -11.06 -3.23 5.89
C ALA A 13 -10.79 -4.73 6.10
N SER A 14 -9.86 -5.13 6.98
CA SER A 14 -9.55 -6.54 7.21
C SER A 14 -10.69 -7.33 7.85
N ARG A 15 -11.74 -6.65 8.33
CA ARG A 15 -12.96 -7.31 8.83
C ARG A 15 -13.74 -8.02 7.73
N VAL A 16 -13.58 -7.59 6.47
CA VAL A 16 -14.33 -8.12 5.31
C VAL A 16 -13.45 -8.41 4.10
N CYS A 17 -12.31 -7.72 3.97
CA CYS A 17 -11.39 -7.85 2.85
C CYS A 17 -10.28 -8.84 3.17
N THR A 18 -10.13 -9.85 2.30
CA THR A 18 -9.04 -10.84 2.34
C THR A 18 -7.84 -10.42 1.50
N GLY A 19 -7.93 -9.31 0.76
CA GLY A 19 -6.93 -8.91 -0.23
C GLY A 19 -7.00 -9.69 -1.54
N ALA A 20 -7.94 -10.63 -1.70
CA ALA A 20 -8.04 -11.49 -2.88
C ALA A 20 -8.07 -10.71 -4.20
N ALA A 21 -8.86 -9.63 -4.28
CA ALA A 21 -8.92 -8.79 -5.46
C ALA A 21 -7.59 -8.08 -5.75
N CYS A 22 -6.87 -7.58 -4.72
CA CYS A 22 -5.54 -6.98 -4.88
C CYS A 22 -4.56 -7.97 -5.50
N PHE A 23 -4.49 -9.19 -4.96
CA PHE A 23 -3.60 -10.24 -5.45
C PHE A 23 -4.02 -10.76 -6.82
N GLN A 24 -5.32 -10.85 -7.11
CA GLN A 24 -5.79 -11.19 -8.45
C GLN A 24 -5.34 -10.14 -9.47
N ALA A 25 -5.48 -8.85 -9.16
CA ALA A 25 -5.04 -7.77 -10.04
C ALA A 25 -3.52 -7.81 -10.25
N PHE A 26 -2.75 -8.09 -9.20
CA PHE A 26 -1.30 -8.31 -9.29
C PHE A 26 -0.97 -9.50 -10.20
N ASN A 27 -1.50 -10.69 -9.91
CA ASN A 27 -1.23 -11.93 -10.65
C ASN A 27 -1.60 -11.83 -12.13
N GLN A 28 -2.71 -11.16 -12.43
CA GLN A 28 -3.21 -10.99 -13.80
C GLN A 28 -2.63 -9.76 -14.51
N ARG A 29 -1.79 -8.95 -13.84
CA ARG A 29 -1.22 -7.70 -14.36
C ARG A 29 -2.29 -6.74 -14.89
N THR A 30 -3.34 -6.51 -14.10
CA THR A 30 -4.46 -5.63 -14.47
C THR A 30 -4.53 -4.40 -13.57
N ARG A 31 -5.38 -3.43 -13.95
CA ARG A 31 -5.65 -2.20 -13.17
C ARG A 31 -4.36 -1.43 -12.91
N ALA A 32 -4.10 -1.00 -11.67
CA ALA A 32 -2.91 -0.26 -11.31
C ALA A 32 -1.60 -1.03 -11.61
N PHE A 33 -1.64 -2.37 -11.70
CA PHE A 33 -0.47 -3.19 -12.05
C PHE A 33 -0.23 -3.32 -13.56
N ALA A 34 -1.18 -2.91 -14.41
CA ALA A 34 -1.01 -2.93 -15.87
C ALA A 34 0.12 -2.01 -16.34
N ARG A 35 0.44 -0.97 -15.56
CA ARG A 35 1.51 -0.01 -15.83
C ARG A 35 2.89 -0.65 -15.97
N TYR A 36 3.11 -1.82 -15.38
CA TYR A 36 4.38 -2.52 -15.44
C TYR A 36 4.53 -3.41 -16.68
N GLY A 37 3.49 -3.52 -17.51
CA GLY A 37 3.51 -4.29 -18.75
C GLY A 37 4.00 -5.73 -18.55
N LYS A 38 5.12 -6.07 -19.20
CA LYS A 38 5.72 -7.42 -19.14
C LYS A 38 6.86 -7.53 -18.11
N GLU A 39 7.14 -6.49 -17.33
CA GLU A 39 8.18 -6.56 -16.31
C GLU A 39 7.82 -7.61 -15.24
N PRO A 40 8.76 -8.49 -14.85
CA PRO A 40 8.55 -9.38 -13.71
C PRO A 40 8.29 -8.56 -12.45
N LEU A 41 7.26 -8.93 -11.68
CA LEU A 41 6.94 -8.29 -10.41
C LEU A 41 7.05 -9.32 -9.28
N GLU A 42 7.51 -8.86 -8.14
CA GLU A 42 7.57 -9.61 -6.89
C GLU A 42 6.88 -8.83 -5.78
N ILE A 43 6.08 -9.51 -4.95
CA ILE A 43 5.53 -8.93 -3.72
C ILE A 43 6.51 -9.18 -2.59
N GLU A 44 7.14 -8.12 -2.08
CA GLU A 44 8.06 -8.18 -0.93
C GLU A 44 7.32 -8.10 0.40
N ALA A 45 6.19 -7.38 0.43
CA ALA A 45 5.36 -7.28 1.62
C ALA A 45 3.89 -6.95 1.30
N PHE A 46 3.01 -7.42 2.19
CA PHE A 46 1.62 -6.99 2.27
C PHE A 46 1.39 -6.44 3.67
N MET A 47 1.31 -5.11 3.78
CA MET A 47 1.21 -4.43 5.07
C MET A 47 -0.17 -3.81 5.28
N ARG A 48 -0.52 -3.64 6.55
CA ARG A 48 -1.68 -2.86 6.98
C ARG A 48 -1.24 -1.68 7.81
N CYS A 49 -1.97 -0.56 7.73
CA CYS A 49 -1.84 0.46 8.77
C CYS A 49 -2.19 -0.12 10.15
N SER A 50 -1.96 0.62 11.22
CA SER A 50 -2.31 0.18 12.57
C SER A 50 -3.74 0.56 12.99
N GLY A 51 -4.53 1.14 12.09
CA GLY A 51 -5.86 1.66 12.41
C GLY A 51 -5.84 3.13 12.80
N CYS A 52 -7.03 3.72 12.93
CA CYS A 52 -7.19 5.15 13.21
C CYS A 52 -6.60 5.54 14.57
N GLY A 53 -5.95 6.69 14.64
CA GLY A 53 -5.32 7.20 15.87
C GLY A 53 -3.96 6.57 16.23
N HIS A 54 -3.48 5.60 15.44
CA HIS A 54 -2.13 5.04 15.59
C HIS A 54 -1.16 5.74 14.64
N THR A 55 -0.08 6.28 15.19
CA THR A 55 0.92 7.10 14.50
C THR A 55 2.34 6.62 14.80
N MET A 56 3.33 7.19 14.10
CA MET A 56 4.73 6.85 14.33
C MET A 56 5.19 7.18 15.74
N GLU A 57 4.58 8.14 16.43
CA GLU A 57 4.96 8.53 17.79
C GLU A 57 4.40 7.59 18.87
N ASN A 58 3.26 6.94 18.61
CA ASN A 58 2.50 6.23 19.65
C ASN A 58 2.36 4.73 19.44
N ASP A 59 2.80 4.19 18.29
CA ASP A 59 2.68 2.78 17.96
C ASP A 59 4.01 2.17 17.50
N LYS A 60 4.65 1.41 18.39
CA LYS A 60 5.89 0.67 18.11
C LYS A 60 5.72 -0.38 17.01
N GLY A 61 4.56 -1.03 16.94
CA GLY A 61 4.29 -2.00 15.88
C GLY A 61 4.14 -1.33 14.51
N LEU A 62 3.65 -0.08 14.47
CA LEU A 62 3.68 0.73 13.25
C LEU A 62 5.11 1.12 12.87
N GLN A 63 5.92 1.55 13.84
CA GLN A 63 7.34 1.88 13.63
C GLN A 63 8.08 0.70 12.97
N GLU A 64 8.00 -0.50 13.56
CA GLU A 64 8.67 -1.70 13.05
C GLU A 64 8.24 -2.04 11.61
N LYS A 65 6.94 -1.91 11.29
CA LYS A 65 6.45 -2.12 9.92
C LYS A 65 7.05 -1.11 8.94
N VAL A 66 7.08 0.16 9.30
CA VAL A 66 7.60 1.23 8.42
C VAL A 66 9.09 1.07 8.22
N GLU A 67 9.86 0.87 9.29
CA GLU A 67 11.30 0.59 9.23
C GLU A 67 11.59 -0.59 8.31
N ARG A 68 10.85 -1.69 8.44
CA ARG A 68 11.00 -2.85 7.56
C ARG A 68 10.76 -2.52 6.08
N ILE A 69 9.76 -1.70 5.74
CA ILE A 69 9.52 -1.28 4.34
C ILE A 69 10.64 -0.37 3.84
N LEU A 70 11.15 0.54 4.67
CA LEU A 70 12.28 1.41 4.33
C LEU A 70 13.56 0.59 4.07
N GLU A 71 13.81 -0.45 4.86
CA GLU A 71 14.93 -1.38 4.64
C GLU A 71 14.81 -2.20 3.36
N ILE A 72 13.60 -2.70 3.03
CA ILE A 72 13.34 -3.40 1.76
C ILE A 72 13.61 -2.46 0.58
N HIS A 73 13.24 -1.18 0.75
CA HIS A 73 13.29 -0.12 -0.26
C HIS A 73 12.68 -0.58 -1.59
N PRO A 74 11.38 -0.96 -1.62
CA PRO A 74 10.73 -1.47 -2.82
C PRO A 74 10.71 -0.42 -3.94
N ASP A 75 10.53 -0.87 -5.18
CA ASP A 75 10.32 0.05 -6.30
C ASP A 75 9.03 0.85 -6.14
N ALA A 76 7.98 0.24 -5.57
CA ALA A 76 6.72 0.92 -5.33
C ALA A 76 5.92 0.33 -4.15
N VAL A 77 5.21 1.21 -3.44
CA VAL A 77 4.15 0.88 -2.48
C VAL A 77 2.80 1.20 -3.12
N HIS A 78 2.01 0.17 -3.38
CA HIS A 78 0.64 0.29 -3.89
C HIS A 78 -0.38 0.44 -2.76
N LEU A 79 -1.26 1.42 -2.89
CA LEU A 79 -2.34 1.68 -1.93
C LEU A 79 -3.66 1.07 -2.40
N GLY A 80 -4.28 0.21 -1.60
CA GLY A 80 -5.60 -0.31 -1.90
C GLY A 80 -6.71 0.75 -1.79
N ILE A 81 -7.82 0.58 -2.51
CA ILE A 81 -8.99 1.49 -2.46
C ILE A 81 -9.50 1.73 -1.04
N CYS A 82 -9.38 0.73 -0.17
CA CYS A 82 -9.73 0.83 1.24
C CYS A 82 -8.91 1.86 2.05
N CYS A 83 -7.86 2.43 1.47
CA CYS A 83 -7.06 3.50 2.07
C CYS A 83 -7.71 4.88 1.98
N CYS A 84 -8.79 5.05 1.20
CA CYS A 84 -9.54 6.31 1.14
C CYS A 84 -10.69 6.38 2.15
N HIS A 85 -11.11 7.61 2.48
CA HIS A 85 -12.35 7.86 3.22
C HIS A 85 -13.57 7.57 2.33
N ASP A 86 -14.43 6.65 2.77
CA ASP A 86 -15.82 6.43 2.34
C ASP A 86 -16.15 6.43 0.81
N GLY A 87 -15.15 6.32 -0.07
CA GLY A 87 -15.29 6.10 -1.51
C GLY A 87 -15.96 7.23 -2.30
N ARG A 88 -16.22 8.41 -1.69
CA ARG A 88 -16.88 9.55 -2.35
C ARG A 88 -15.90 10.62 -2.80
N ASP A 89 -14.95 10.94 -1.92
CA ASP A 89 -13.81 11.79 -2.24
C ASP A 89 -12.60 10.87 -2.25
N GLN A 90 -11.88 10.83 -3.36
CA GLN A 90 -10.69 9.98 -3.54
C GLN A 90 -9.53 10.47 -2.65
N GLU A 91 -9.77 10.82 -1.40
CA GLU A 91 -8.77 11.31 -0.45
C GLU A 91 -8.32 10.18 0.46
N LEU A 92 -7.01 10.05 0.60
CA LEU A 92 -6.41 9.08 1.51
C LEU A 92 -6.79 9.43 2.95
N CYS A 93 -7.01 8.42 3.78
CA CYS A 93 -7.17 8.65 5.22
C CYS A 93 -5.87 9.25 5.77
N GLN A 94 -5.99 10.15 6.76
CA GLN A 94 -4.86 10.91 7.30
C GLN A 94 -3.67 10.02 7.72
N GLU A 95 -3.93 8.86 8.33
CA GLU A 95 -2.88 7.94 8.77
C GLU A 95 -2.16 7.29 7.58
N ILE A 96 -2.88 6.93 6.52
CA ILE A 96 -2.27 6.40 5.30
C ILE A 96 -1.52 7.50 4.55
N GLU A 97 -2.04 8.73 4.51
CA GLU A 97 -1.33 9.85 3.87
C GLU A 97 -0.01 10.13 4.58
N ALA A 98 0.02 10.09 5.91
CA ALA A 98 1.27 10.22 6.68
C ALA A 98 2.28 9.12 6.34
N LEU A 99 1.84 7.85 6.26
CA LEU A 99 2.71 6.73 5.84
C LEU A 99 3.21 6.89 4.40
N ALA A 100 2.33 7.30 3.49
CA ALA A 100 2.69 7.59 2.11
C ALA A 100 3.71 8.72 2.01
N GLY A 101 3.57 9.77 2.83
CA GLY A 101 4.54 10.86 2.97
C GLY A 101 5.93 10.34 3.33
N ILE A 102 6.03 9.52 4.38
CA ILE A 102 7.30 8.91 4.82
C ILE A 102 7.95 8.13 3.66
N PHE A 103 7.21 7.31 2.93
CA PHE A 103 7.75 6.54 1.82
C PHE A 103 8.24 7.44 0.66
N ARG A 104 7.45 8.46 0.29
CA ARG A 104 7.84 9.42 -0.75
C ARG A 104 9.09 10.20 -0.37
N GLU A 105 9.19 10.66 0.87
CA GLU A 105 10.36 11.38 1.41
C GLU A 105 11.63 10.53 1.39
N ASN A 106 11.49 9.20 1.49
CA ASN A 106 12.58 8.24 1.39
C ASN A 106 12.79 7.70 -0.03
N GLY A 107 12.23 8.36 -1.06
CA GLY A 107 12.47 8.00 -2.47
C GLY A 107 11.77 6.73 -2.96
N ILE A 108 10.79 6.21 -2.20
CA ILE A 108 9.97 5.07 -2.60
C ILE A 108 8.73 5.60 -3.34
N GLU A 109 8.46 5.07 -4.54
CA GLU A 109 7.26 5.46 -5.29
C GLU A 109 6.00 5.01 -4.54
N VAL A 110 5.03 5.91 -4.37
CA VAL A 110 3.71 5.55 -3.85
C VAL A 110 2.69 5.59 -4.98
N VAL A 111 2.08 4.44 -5.25
CA VAL A 111 1.11 4.25 -6.33
C VAL A 111 -0.29 4.13 -5.74
N ARG A 112 -1.20 4.96 -6.22
CA ARG A 112 -2.61 4.90 -5.84
C ARG A 112 -3.32 3.84 -6.67
N GLY A 113 -3.81 2.79 -6.01
CA GLY A 113 -4.59 1.74 -6.65
C GLY A 113 -3.98 0.35 -6.55
N THR A 114 -4.88 -0.64 -6.53
CA THR A 114 -4.56 -2.07 -6.67
C THR A 114 -5.53 -2.69 -7.69
N HIS A 115 -6.64 -3.27 -7.22
CA HIS A 115 -7.71 -3.82 -8.05
C HIS A 115 -8.77 -2.80 -8.47
N SER A 116 -8.72 -1.60 -7.87
CA SER A 116 -9.52 -0.44 -8.21
C SER A 116 -8.59 0.76 -8.29
N GLU A 117 -8.96 1.72 -9.14
CA GLU A 117 -8.28 3.02 -9.27
C GLU A 117 -9.08 4.06 -8.49
N PHE A 118 -8.37 4.99 -7.83
CA PHE A 118 -8.95 6.12 -7.12
C PHE A 118 -8.01 7.34 -7.06
#